data_AF-A0A949TTZ9-F1
#
_entry.id   AF-A0A949TTZ9-F1
#
_cell.length_a   1.000
_cell.length_b   1.000
_cell.length_c   1.000
_cell.angle_alpha   90.00
_cell.angle_beta   90.00
_cell.angle_gamma   90.00
#
_symmetry.space_group_name_H-M   'P 1'
#
loop_
_entity.id
_entity.type
_entity.pdbx_description
1 polymer ?
#
loop_
_entity_poly.entity_id
_entity_poly.type
_entity_poly.pdbx_seq_one_letter_code
_entity_poly.pdbx_strand_id
1 'polypeptide(L)'
;MKIALGSDHAGLPLKNEVIKHLEAKGIEIKDCGTYTEQSCDYAGFALSVAEEVVSKNCDLGILVCGTGIGISIAANKVPGIRAAVCGDTFSAHACREHNNANILALGQRVVGLGLALDIVDIFLNTKFEGGRHQRRIDGIAEIEKKYSK
;
A
#
# COMPACT_ATOMS: atom_id res chain seq x y z
N MET A 1 8.88 3.77 12.72
CA MET A 1 7.88 3.57 11.67
C MET A 1 7.75 2.07 11.47
N LYS A 2 6.52 1.55 11.43
CA LYS A 2 6.21 0.14 11.23
C LYS A 2 5.33 -0.01 10.00
N ILE A 3 5.70 -0.91 9.09
CA ILE A 3 5.04 -1.09 7.80
C ILE A 3 4.40 -2.47 7.73
N ALA A 4 3.12 -2.52 7.38
CA ALA A 4 2.44 -3.77 7.04
C ALA A 4 2.69 -4.11 5.56
N LEU A 5 3.13 -5.33 5.25
CA LEU A 5 3.36 -5.77 3.88
C LEU A 5 2.53 -7.00 3.55
N GLY A 6 1.95 -7.03 2.36
CA GLY A 6 1.15 -8.17 1.91
C GLY A 6 1.22 -8.38 0.41
N SER A 7 1.05 -9.62 -0.03
CA SER A 7 0.96 -9.96 -1.44
C SER A 7 0.15 -11.22 -1.69
N ASP A 8 -0.36 -11.37 -2.91
CA ASP A 8 -0.66 -12.71 -3.42
C ASP A 8 0.64 -13.42 -3.88
N HIS A 9 0.50 -14.65 -4.36
CA HIS A 9 1.59 -15.46 -4.90
C HIS A 9 2.36 -14.77 -6.03
N ALA A 10 1.66 -14.02 -6.88
CA ALA A 10 2.29 -13.32 -8.00
C ALA A 10 3.16 -12.14 -7.53
N GLY A 11 2.81 -11.51 -6.40
CA GLY A 11 3.59 -10.42 -5.80
C GLY A 11 4.69 -10.86 -4.83
N LEU A 12 4.74 -12.14 -4.43
CA LEU A 12 5.65 -12.64 -3.39
C LEU A 12 7.13 -12.28 -3.62
N PRO A 13 7.72 -12.44 -4.82
CA PRO A 13 9.13 -12.17 -4.99
C PRO A 13 9.48 -10.69 -4.76
N LEU A 14 8.65 -9.76 -5.26
CA LEU A 14 8.86 -8.32 -5.03
C LEU A 14 8.55 -7.92 -3.59
N LYS A 15 7.52 -8.49 -2.95
CA LYS A 15 7.29 -8.28 -1.51
C LYS A 15 8.55 -8.59 -0.72
N ASN A 16 9.19 -9.73 -0.97
CA ASN A 16 10.38 -10.15 -0.25
C ASN A 16 11.58 -9.21 -0.48
N GLU A 17 11.77 -8.72 -1.70
CA GLU A 17 12.81 -7.72 -1.97
C GLU A 17 12.53 -6.37 -1.28
N VAL A 18 11.26 -5.94 -1.22
CA VAL A 18 10.87 -4.74 -0.47
C VAL A 18 11.12 -4.95 1.03
N ILE A 19 10.78 -6.12 1.60
CA ILE A 19 11.07 -6.44 3.01
C ILE A 19 12.56 -6.29 3.28
N LYS A 20 13.42 -6.95 2.49
CA LYS A 20 14.89 -6.86 2.64
C LYS A 20 15.39 -5.41 2.58
N HIS A 21 14.89 -4.63 1.63
CA HIS A 21 15.25 -3.22 1.46
C HIS A 21 14.88 -2.38 2.67
N LEU A 22 13.69 -2.58 3.24
CA LEU A 22 13.22 -1.83 4.40
C LEU A 22 13.91 -2.27 5.71
N GLU A 23 14.16 -3.57 5.88
CA GLU A 23 14.93 -4.11 7.01
C GLU A 23 16.36 -3.58 7.01
N ALA A 24 17.00 -3.48 5.85
CA ALA A 24 18.33 -2.87 5.72
C ALA A 24 18.37 -1.38 6.14
N LYS A 25 17.21 -0.71 6.16
CA LYS A 25 17.03 0.66 6.64
C LYS A 25 16.57 0.75 8.10
N GLY A 26 16.46 -0.39 8.80
CA GLY A 26 16.02 -0.46 10.18
C GLY A 26 14.53 -0.17 10.38
N ILE A 27 13.70 -0.36 9.34
CA ILE A 27 12.24 -0.18 9.42
C ILE A 27 11.62 -1.49 9.91
N GLU A 28 10.72 -1.40 10.91
CA GLU A 28 10.02 -2.56 11.45
C GLU A 28 8.94 -3.05 10.47
N ILE A 29 8.87 -4.36 10.25
CA ILE A 29 7.97 -4.97 9.27
C ILE A 29 6.96 -5.90 9.94
N LYS A 30 5.70 -5.78 9.52
CA LYS A 30 4.65 -6.77 9.74
C LYS A 30 4.32 -7.44 8.41
N ASP A 31 4.86 -8.63 8.17
CA ASP A 31 4.49 -9.43 7.00
C ASP A 31 3.12 -10.09 7.24
N CYS A 32 2.15 -9.78 6.39
CA CYS A 32 0.80 -10.32 6.39
C CYS A 32 0.64 -11.48 5.39
N GLY A 33 1.73 -11.96 4.81
CA GLY A 33 1.74 -13.02 3.80
C GLY A 33 1.40 -12.51 2.39
N THR A 34 1.26 -13.36 1.38
CA THR A 34 1.51 -14.80 1.42
C THR A 34 2.97 -15.14 1.71
N TYR A 35 3.23 -16.41 2.03
CA TYR A 35 4.56 -16.95 2.31
C TYR A 35 4.98 -18.03 1.31
N THR A 36 4.12 -18.36 0.36
CA THR A 36 4.34 -19.44 -0.61
C THR A 36 3.98 -18.98 -2.02
N GLU A 37 4.56 -19.65 -3.02
CA GLU A 37 4.26 -19.42 -4.44
C GLU A 37 2.95 -20.10 -4.89
N GLN A 38 2.23 -20.75 -3.98
CA GLN A 38 0.97 -21.40 -4.30
C GLN A 38 -0.11 -20.39 -4.63
N SER A 39 -0.88 -20.65 -5.69
CA SER A 39 -1.99 -19.80 -6.10
C SER A 39 -2.91 -19.47 -4.92
N CYS A 40 -3.23 -18.19 -4.77
CA CYS A 40 -4.02 -17.66 -3.67
C CYS A 40 -4.71 -16.34 -4.06
N ASP A 41 -5.74 -15.95 -3.31
CA ASP A 41 -6.55 -14.77 -3.59
C ASP A 41 -6.01 -13.51 -2.89
N TYR A 42 -5.78 -12.44 -3.66
CA TYR A 42 -5.19 -11.20 -3.14
C TYR A 42 -6.06 -10.47 -2.10
N ALA A 43 -7.38 -10.71 -2.08
CA ALA A 43 -8.31 -9.95 -1.26
C ALA A 43 -8.10 -10.17 0.25
N GLY A 44 -7.77 -11.39 0.67
CA GLY A 44 -7.47 -11.70 2.07
C GLY A 44 -6.25 -10.95 2.58
N PHE A 45 -5.16 -10.95 1.79
CA PHE A 45 -3.93 -10.24 2.12
C PHE A 45 -4.11 -8.72 2.11
N ALA A 46 -4.92 -8.19 1.17
CA ALA A 46 -5.30 -6.79 1.14
C ALA A 46 -6.02 -6.37 2.43
N LEU A 47 -6.99 -7.19 2.88
CA LEU A 47 -7.73 -6.95 4.10
C LEU A 47 -6.82 -6.97 5.33
N SER A 48 -5.93 -7.97 5.46
CA SER A 48 -5.01 -8.05 6.60
C SER A 48 -4.10 -6.83 6.71
N VAL A 49 -3.52 -6.34 5.61
CA VAL A 49 -2.70 -5.11 5.64
C VAL A 49 -3.57 -3.88 5.94
N ALA A 50 -4.74 -3.78 5.34
CA ALA A 50 -5.67 -2.69 5.58
C ALA A 50 -6.07 -2.58 7.07
N GLU A 51 -6.38 -3.71 7.72
CA GLU A 51 -6.73 -3.78 9.13
C GLU A 51 -5.59 -3.33 10.05
N GLU A 52 -4.35 -3.73 9.76
CA GLU A 52 -3.17 -3.28 10.53
C GLU A 52 -2.95 -1.77 10.42
N VAL A 53 -3.24 -1.16 9.26
CA VAL A 53 -3.12 0.30 9.05
C VAL A 53 -4.26 1.06 9.73
N VAL A 54 -5.52 0.65 9.57
CA VAL A 54 -6.65 1.38 10.19
C VAL A 54 -6.67 1.25 11.71
N SER A 55 -6.22 0.10 12.24
CA SER A 55 -6.07 -0.11 13.68
C SER A 55 -4.85 0.62 14.28
N LYS A 56 -4.01 1.22 13.44
CA LYS A 56 -2.77 1.93 13.81
C LYS A 56 -1.72 1.02 14.46
N ASN A 57 -1.81 -0.30 14.25
CA ASN A 57 -0.74 -1.22 14.58
C ASN A 57 0.47 -1.03 13.66
N CYS A 58 0.24 -0.59 12.43
CA CYS A 58 1.24 -0.15 11.46
C CYS A 58 0.93 1.27 10.98
N ASP A 59 1.96 2.04 10.66
CA ASP A 59 1.83 3.44 10.22
C ASP A 59 1.32 3.53 8.78
N LEU A 60 1.82 2.64 7.91
CA LEU A 60 1.52 2.56 6.48
C LEU A 60 1.54 1.09 6.03
N GLY A 61 0.96 0.82 4.86
CA GLY A 61 1.00 -0.50 4.23
C GLY A 61 1.63 -0.49 2.83
N ILE A 62 2.16 -1.63 2.42
CA ILE A 62 2.60 -1.90 1.04
C ILE A 62 1.99 -3.23 0.58
N LEU A 63 1.30 -3.20 -0.54
CA LEU A 63 0.65 -4.36 -1.16
C LEU A 63 1.29 -4.66 -2.51
N VAL A 64 1.49 -5.93 -2.81
CA VAL A 64 2.04 -6.36 -4.10
C VAL A 64 1.16 -7.44 -4.71
N CYS A 65 0.81 -7.31 -5.98
CA CYS A 65 0.30 -8.45 -6.76
C CYS A 65 0.87 -8.41 -8.17
N GLY A 66 0.29 -9.16 -9.11
CA GLY A 66 0.74 -9.10 -10.52
C GLY A 66 0.77 -7.68 -11.08
N THR A 67 -0.28 -6.89 -10.88
CA THR A 67 -0.39 -5.51 -11.42
C THR A 67 -0.58 -4.42 -10.35
N GLY A 68 -0.78 -4.80 -9.09
CA GLY A 68 -1.17 -3.89 -8.00
C GLY A 68 -2.64 -3.43 -8.05
N ILE A 69 -3.39 -3.74 -9.12
CA ILE A 69 -4.75 -3.23 -9.33
C ILE A 69 -5.77 -3.94 -8.43
N GLY A 70 -5.88 -5.28 -8.52
CA GLY A 70 -6.90 -6.01 -7.76
C GLY A 70 -6.72 -5.87 -6.24
N ILE A 71 -5.47 -5.96 -5.79
CA ILE A 71 -5.15 -5.88 -4.37
C ILE A 71 -5.42 -4.48 -3.79
N SER A 72 -5.19 -3.41 -4.57
CA SER A 72 -5.53 -2.04 -4.15
C SER A 72 -7.04 -1.77 -4.16
N ILE A 73 -7.78 -2.31 -5.14
CA ILE A 73 -9.24 -2.22 -5.18
C ILE A 73 -9.85 -2.88 -3.94
N ALA A 74 -9.34 -4.05 -3.53
CA ALA A 74 -9.78 -4.75 -2.34
C ALA A 74 -9.47 -3.96 -1.06
N ALA A 75 -8.24 -3.46 -0.90
CA ALA A 75 -7.84 -2.67 0.26
C ALA A 75 -8.71 -1.40 0.42
N ASN A 76 -9.01 -0.72 -0.69
CA ASN A 76 -9.88 0.48 -0.70
C ASN A 76 -11.35 0.20 -0.34
N LYS A 77 -11.75 -1.04 -0.06
CA LYS A 77 -13.08 -1.35 0.51
C LYS A 77 -13.13 -1.21 2.02
N VAL A 78 -11.98 -1.12 2.69
CA VAL A 78 -11.91 -0.90 4.14
C VAL A 78 -12.01 0.61 4.41
N PRO A 79 -13.02 1.07 5.19
CA PRO A 79 -13.16 2.49 5.50
C PRO A 79 -11.89 3.09 6.12
N GLY A 80 -11.47 4.26 5.63
CA GLY A 80 -10.26 4.93 6.07
C GLY A 80 -8.99 4.54 5.32
N ILE A 81 -9.04 3.52 4.45
CA ILE A 81 -7.93 3.17 3.54
C ILE A 81 -7.97 3.99 2.27
N ARG A 82 -6.78 4.43 1.86
CA ARG A 82 -6.50 5.06 0.57
C ARG A 82 -5.27 4.37 -0.01
N ALA A 83 -5.50 3.25 -0.67
CA ALA A 83 -4.49 2.47 -1.37
C ALA A 83 -4.28 3.01 -2.79
N ALA A 84 -3.04 3.38 -3.12
CA ALA A 84 -2.66 3.92 -4.42
C ALA A 84 -1.77 2.93 -5.18
N VAL A 85 -2.18 2.51 -6.38
CA VAL A 85 -1.29 1.76 -7.28
C VAL A 85 -0.36 2.73 -8.00
N CYS A 86 0.94 2.51 -7.91
CA CYS A 86 1.94 3.39 -8.52
C CYS A 86 2.88 2.60 -9.44
N GLY A 87 3.06 3.12 -10.66
CA GLY A 87 4.00 2.59 -11.66
C GLY A 87 5.23 3.46 -11.87
N ASP A 88 5.29 4.62 -11.21
CA ASP A 88 6.31 5.64 -11.37
C ASP A 88 6.48 6.47 -10.09
N THR A 89 7.59 7.20 -10.01
CA THR A 89 8.01 7.97 -8.84
C THR A 89 7.18 9.25 -8.61
N PHE A 90 6.63 9.84 -9.68
CA PHE A 90 5.77 11.02 -9.57
C PHE A 90 4.44 10.66 -8.90
N SER A 91 3.82 9.56 -9.33
CA SER A 91 2.58 9.03 -8.77
C SER A 91 2.77 8.65 -7.29
N ALA A 92 3.92 8.08 -6.93
CA ALA A 92 4.27 7.74 -5.55
C ALA A 92 4.37 8.98 -4.63
N HIS A 93 4.99 10.05 -5.14
CA HIS A 93 5.05 11.33 -4.43
C HIS A 93 3.66 11.95 -4.29
N ALA A 94 2.95 12.11 -5.42
CA ALA A 94 1.67 12.77 -5.47
C ALA A 94 0.61 12.05 -4.63
N CYS A 95 0.61 10.71 -4.58
CA CYS A 95 -0.39 9.98 -3.79
C CYS A 95 -0.22 10.21 -2.28
N ARG A 96 1.01 10.41 -1.79
CA ARG A 96 1.28 10.79 -0.40
C ARG A 96 0.97 12.26 -0.15
N GLU A 97 1.53 13.14 -0.98
CA GLU A 97 1.41 14.58 -0.84
C GLU A 97 -0.05 15.06 -0.94
N HIS A 98 -0.80 14.55 -1.92
CA HIS A 98 -2.14 15.04 -2.25
C HIS A 98 -3.28 14.17 -1.72
N ASN A 99 -3.08 12.86 -1.59
CA ASN A 99 -4.15 11.94 -1.21
C ASN A 99 -3.95 11.36 0.20
N ASN A 100 -2.84 11.70 0.86
CA ASN A 100 -2.42 11.09 2.11
C ASN A 100 -2.59 9.56 2.05
N ALA A 101 -2.18 8.94 0.94
CA ALA A 101 -2.30 7.51 0.75
C ALA A 101 -1.59 6.81 1.93
N ASN A 102 -2.29 5.86 2.54
CA ASN A 102 -1.78 5.10 3.68
C ASN A 102 -1.43 3.66 3.29
N ILE A 103 -1.73 3.27 2.05
CA ILE A 103 -1.23 2.03 1.44
C ILE A 103 -0.68 2.33 0.05
N LEU A 104 0.52 1.81 -0.25
CA LEU A 104 1.08 1.74 -1.59
C LEU A 104 0.76 0.38 -2.19
N ALA A 105 0.39 0.32 -3.47
CA ALA A 105 0.24 -0.92 -4.21
C ALA A 105 1.20 -0.97 -5.41
N LEU A 106 1.83 -2.13 -5.61
CA LEU A 106 2.81 -2.37 -6.67
C LEU A 106 2.43 -3.60 -7.51
N GLY A 107 2.84 -3.57 -8.78
CA GLY A 107 2.67 -4.66 -9.72
C GLY A 107 4.00 -5.33 -10.05
N GLN A 108 4.22 -6.55 -9.57
CA GLN A 108 5.43 -7.33 -9.85
C GLN A 108 5.66 -7.58 -11.35
N ARG A 109 4.60 -7.65 -12.15
CA ARG A 109 4.68 -7.85 -13.61
C ARG A 109 4.77 -6.53 -14.40
N VAL A 110 4.79 -5.39 -13.70
CA VAL A 110 4.65 -4.05 -14.29
C VAL A 110 5.89 -3.21 -14.04
N VAL A 111 6.38 -3.17 -12.80
CA VAL A 111 7.55 -2.37 -12.42
C VAL A 111 8.76 -3.28 -12.16
N GLY A 112 9.91 -2.91 -12.73
CA GLY A 112 11.18 -3.57 -12.43
C GLY A 112 11.65 -3.27 -11.01
N LEU A 113 12.47 -4.17 -10.44
CA LEU A 113 12.88 -4.11 -9.02
C LEU A 113 13.47 -2.75 -8.61
N GLY A 114 14.44 -2.21 -9.37
CA GLY A 114 15.06 -0.93 -9.01
C GLY A 114 14.04 0.22 -8.90
N LEU A 115 13.17 0.36 -9.90
CA LEU A 115 12.11 1.37 -9.87
C LEU A 115 11.09 1.12 -8.75
N ALA A 116 10.76 -0.14 -8.46
CA ALA A 116 9.85 -0.48 -7.38
C ALA A 116 10.39 -0.03 -6.01
N LEU A 117 11.69 -0.21 -5.76
CA LEU A 117 12.35 0.25 -4.52
C LEU A 117 12.39 1.79 -4.44
N ASP A 118 12.65 2.49 -5.55
CA ASP A 118 12.59 3.96 -5.60
C ASP A 118 11.17 4.48 -5.30
N ILE A 119 10.14 3.82 -5.83
CA ILE A 119 8.74 4.14 -5.56
C ILE A 119 8.42 3.96 -4.07
N VAL A 120 8.86 2.85 -3.46
CA VAL A 120 8.69 2.61 -2.02
C VAL A 120 9.35 3.72 -1.21
N ASP A 121 10.58 4.07 -1.53
CA ASP A 121 11.33 5.10 -0.81
C ASP A 121 10.65 6.46 -0.89
N ILE A 122 10.19 6.86 -2.07
CA ILE A 122 9.47 8.12 -2.24
C ILE A 122 8.16 8.11 -1.47
N PHE A 123 7.40 7.02 -1.53
CA PHE A 123 6.14 6.89 -0.80
C PHE A 123 6.34 7.03 0.72
N LEU A 124 7.37 6.38 1.28
CA LEU A 124 7.62 6.43 2.72
C LEU A 124 8.15 7.79 3.20
N ASN A 125 8.91 8.49 2.36
CA ASN A 125 9.54 9.76 2.73
C ASN A 125 8.69 11.01 2.40
N THR A 126 7.71 10.89 1.52
CA THR A 126 6.84 12.01 1.14
C THR A 126 5.83 12.33 2.24
N LYS A 127 5.75 13.61 2.62
CA LYS A 127 4.82 14.13 3.63
C LYS A 127 3.53 14.62 2.97
N PHE A 128 2.44 14.51 3.70
CA PHE A 128 1.14 15.04 3.27
C PHE A 128 1.12 16.58 3.33
N GLU A 129 0.62 17.24 2.27
CA GLU A 129 0.59 18.72 2.15
C GLU A 129 -0.53 19.35 3.00
N GLY A 130 -1.64 18.64 3.23
CA GLY A 130 -2.79 19.19 3.93
C GLY A 130 -3.54 20.26 3.11
N GLY A 131 -4.10 21.27 3.79
CA GLY A 131 -4.82 22.36 3.15
C GLY A 131 -5.96 21.89 2.23
N ARG A 132 -5.92 22.28 0.95
CA ARG A 132 -6.94 21.91 -0.06
C ARG A 132 -7.09 20.39 -0.24
N HIS A 133 -6.05 19.63 0.08
CA HIS A 133 -6.03 18.18 -0.06
C HIS A 133 -6.82 17.49 1.04
N GLN A 134 -6.79 18.02 2.27
CA GLN A 134 -7.59 17.49 3.37
C GLN A 134 -9.08 17.56 3.03
N ARG A 135 -9.56 18.71 2.52
CA ARG A 135 -10.95 18.87 2.06
C ARG A 135 -11.37 17.81 1.02
N ARG A 136 -10.46 17.39 0.14
CA ARG A 136 -10.73 16.35 -0.87
C ARG A 136 -10.79 14.96 -0.25
N ILE A 137 -9.92 14.68 0.72
CA ILE A 137 -9.94 13.44 1.51
C ILE A 137 -11.22 13.35 2.34
N ASP A 138 -11.67 14.45 2.94
CA ASP A 138 -12.94 14.49 3.69
C ASP A 138 -14.11 14.11 2.78
N GLY A 139 -14.09 14.52 1.49
CA GLY A 139 -15.05 14.07 0.50
C GLY A 139 -15.04 12.56 0.24
N ILE A 140 -13.88 11.90 0.32
CA ILE A 140 -13.79 10.43 0.26
C ILE A 140 -14.46 9.83 1.50
N ALA A 141 -14.19 10.37 2.69
CA ALA A 141 -14.79 9.91 3.93
C ALA A 141 -16.33 10.07 3.94
N GLU A 142 -16.87 11.12 3.33
CA GLU A 142 -18.33 11.27 3.15
C GLU A 142 -18.92 10.22 2.21
N ILE A 143 -18.19 9.79 1.17
CA ILE A 143 -18.61 8.66 0.33
C ILE A 143 -18.62 7.37 1.17
N GLU A 144 -17.58 7.11 1.96
CA GLU A 144 -17.53 5.93 2.85
C GLU A 144 -18.72 5.92 3.82
N LYS A 145 -18.99 7.02 4.51
CA LYS A 145 -20.13 7.14 5.43
C LYS A 145 -21.48 6.88 4.76
N LYS A 146 -21.66 7.36 3.52
CA LYS A 146 -22.91 7.13 2.75
C LYS A 146 -23.18 5.65 2.48
N TYR A 147 -22.13 4.85 2.29
CA TYR A 147 -22.24 3.43 1.95
C TYR A 147 -21.95 2.48 3.12
N SER A 148 -21.43 2.98 4.24
CA SER A 148 -21.35 2.25 5.50
C SER A 148 -22.76 2.05 6.03
N LYS A 149 -23.20 0.79 6.14
CA LYS A 149 -24.49 0.42 6.73
C LYS A 149 -24.37 0.24 8.23
#